data_AF-M7XIX4-F1
#
_entry.id   AF-M7XIX4-F1
#
_cell.length_a   1.000
_cell.length_b   1.000
_cell.length_c   1.000
_cell.angle_alpha   90.00
_cell.angle_beta   90.00
_cell.angle_gamma   90.00
#
_symmetry.space_group_name_H-M   'P 1'
#
loop_
_entity.id
_entity.type
_entity.pdbx_description
1 polymer ?
#
loop_
_entity_poly.entity_id
_entity_poly.type
_entity_poly.pdbx_seq_one_letter_code
_entity_poly.pdbx_strand_id
1 'polypeptide(L)'
;MAGEEHMTTLTPTTAPRTPSISSSPSSSVSGLATSTPSCTHRGTATNGQERETIACGRAITTSDGKRVAVCRVKPSKRSLIPPPNFGIVEEGLYRSSQPTEANFPLLDKLALRTVIWLAPEEANEPFRNYIKDRNITLHHLAADEFAASYDPLSEETVLQALDLILDPTNAPILVCCGQGRHRTGTVIGCLRKLQHWALTATLEEYRRYAGPKVRVGNEQFIEQFDVDLIVVPPPPASPNPGSSS
;
A
#
# COMPACT_ATOMS: atom_id res chain seq x y z
N MET A 1 -14.67 -6.94 -71.76
CA MET A 1 -14.97 -5.50 -71.66
C MET A 1 -14.28 -5.00 -70.42
N ALA A 2 -13.34 -4.08 -70.61
CA ALA A 2 -12.50 -3.49 -69.58
C ALA A 2 -13.31 -2.51 -68.72
N GLY A 3 -12.95 -2.43 -67.44
CA GLY A 3 -13.39 -1.40 -66.51
C GLY A 3 -12.24 -1.11 -65.55
N GLU A 4 -11.38 -0.16 -65.93
CA GLU A 4 -10.40 0.50 -65.06
C GLU A 4 -11.13 1.47 -64.13
N GLU A 5 -10.82 1.44 -62.83
CA GLU A 5 -11.11 2.57 -61.93
C GLU A 5 -9.84 3.06 -61.24
N HIS A 6 -9.72 4.38 -61.28
CA HIS A 6 -8.57 5.23 -60.96
C HIS A 6 -8.30 5.28 -59.45
N MET A 7 -7.04 5.10 -59.06
CA MET A 7 -6.54 5.31 -57.70
C MET A 7 -5.88 6.68 -57.61
N THR A 8 -6.56 7.65 -56.99
CA THR A 8 -6.06 9.02 -56.77
C THR A 8 -5.44 9.15 -55.38
N THR A 9 -4.14 9.41 -55.36
CA THR A 9 -3.29 9.68 -54.20
C THR A 9 -3.64 11.02 -53.55
N LEU A 10 -3.87 11.04 -52.22
CA LEU A 10 -3.98 12.26 -51.41
C LEU A 10 -2.75 12.39 -50.50
N THR A 11 -2.09 13.54 -50.59
CA THR A 11 -0.93 13.96 -49.78
C THR A 11 -1.38 14.57 -48.44
N PRO A 12 -0.57 14.49 -47.36
CA PRO A 12 -0.94 15.05 -46.07
C PRO A 12 -0.52 16.52 -45.92
N THR A 13 -1.49 17.35 -45.52
CA THR A 13 -1.33 18.78 -45.20
C THR A 13 -0.72 19.00 -43.81
N THR A 14 0.26 19.90 -43.77
CA THR A 14 1.08 20.36 -42.63
C THR A 14 0.27 21.03 -41.51
N ALA A 15 0.53 20.67 -40.25
CA ALA A 15 -0.01 21.31 -39.06
C ALA A 15 0.77 22.58 -38.65
N PRO A 16 0.11 23.66 -38.18
CA PRO A 16 0.81 24.86 -37.71
C PRO A 16 1.25 24.75 -36.25
N ARG A 17 2.47 25.25 -35.98
CA ARG A 17 3.14 25.33 -34.68
C ARG A 17 2.51 26.41 -33.80
N THR A 18 2.30 26.11 -32.52
CA THR A 18 1.96 27.05 -31.45
C THR A 18 3.20 27.79 -30.94
N PRO A 19 3.12 29.09 -30.61
CA PRO A 19 4.24 29.84 -30.06
C PRO A 19 4.33 29.71 -28.53
N SER A 20 5.54 29.47 -28.04
CA SER A 20 5.91 29.48 -26.62
C SER A 20 6.04 30.90 -26.09
N ILE A 21 5.24 31.27 -25.10
CA ILE A 21 5.38 32.52 -24.35
C ILE A 21 6.26 32.26 -23.13
N SER A 22 7.38 32.97 -23.11
CA SER A 22 8.29 33.13 -21.98
C SER A 22 7.91 34.40 -21.21
N SER A 23 8.07 34.36 -19.88
CA SER A 23 8.63 35.42 -19.02
C SER A 23 8.06 35.32 -17.60
N SER A 24 8.94 35.05 -16.64
CA SER A 24 8.71 35.30 -15.21
C SER A 24 9.64 36.43 -14.81
N PRO A 25 9.16 37.55 -14.24
CA PRO A 25 10.05 38.56 -13.70
C PRO A 25 10.47 38.20 -12.28
N SER A 26 11.78 38.13 -12.10
CA SER A 26 12.47 38.21 -10.81
C SER A 26 12.17 39.56 -10.16
N SER A 27 11.71 39.54 -8.91
CA SER A 27 11.73 40.71 -8.03
C SER A 27 12.48 40.36 -6.76
N SER A 28 13.68 40.92 -6.68
CA SER A 28 14.48 41.09 -5.48
C SER A 28 13.76 42.08 -4.55
N VAL A 29 13.58 41.70 -3.29
CA VAL A 29 13.16 42.64 -2.25
C VAL A 29 14.15 42.59 -1.10
N SER A 30 14.71 43.76 -0.84
CA SER A 30 15.76 44.10 0.09
C SER A 30 15.35 43.90 1.56
N GLY A 31 16.37 43.78 2.40
CA GLY A 31 16.29 43.34 3.79
C GLY A 31 15.41 44.17 4.73
N LEU A 32 14.92 43.48 5.75
CA LEU A 32 14.35 44.08 6.95
C LEU A 32 15.05 43.46 8.17
N ALA A 33 15.84 44.28 8.85
CA ALA A 33 16.46 43.96 10.12
C ALA A 33 15.36 43.62 11.14
N THR A 34 15.43 42.44 11.76
CA THR A 34 14.57 42.09 12.89
C THR A 34 15.45 41.83 14.10
N SER A 35 15.46 42.80 15.01
CA SER A 35 16.05 42.69 16.34
C SER A 35 15.46 41.51 17.09
N THR A 36 16.31 40.59 17.55
CA THR A 36 15.98 39.55 18.52
C THR A 36 15.82 40.16 19.92
N PRO A 37 14.67 40.03 20.60
CA PRO A 37 14.63 40.14 22.04
C PRO A 37 15.01 38.77 22.63
N SER A 38 16.19 38.71 23.26
CA SER A 38 16.58 37.63 24.15
C SER A 38 15.79 37.79 25.46
N CYS A 39 14.74 36.99 25.65
CA CYS A 39 14.10 36.87 26.96
C CYS A 39 14.39 35.46 27.51
N THR A 40 15.41 35.38 28.34
CA THR A 40 15.77 34.22 29.16
C THR A 40 14.85 34.18 30.38
N HIS A 41 13.73 33.45 30.30
CA HIS A 41 13.02 33.07 31.52
C HIS A 41 13.68 31.83 32.13
N ARG A 42 14.43 32.08 33.20
CA ARG A 42 14.98 31.08 34.13
C ARG A 42 13.83 30.60 35.03
N GLY A 43 13.29 29.42 34.76
CA GLY A 43 12.42 28.68 35.68
C GLY A 43 13.25 27.61 36.39
N THR A 44 13.49 27.76 37.69
CA THR A 44 14.13 26.74 38.53
C THR A 44 13.10 25.68 38.90
N ALA A 45 13.34 24.43 38.50
CA ALA A 45 12.66 23.25 39.06
C ALA A 45 13.68 22.46 39.89
N THR A 46 13.41 22.37 41.18
CA THR A 46 14.12 21.50 42.13
C THR A 46 13.72 20.03 41.88
N ASN A 47 14.72 19.15 41.97
CA ASN A 47 14.72 17.68 41.75
C ASN A 47 15.01 17.22 40.31
N GLY A 48 16.24 16.71 40.16
CA GLY A 48 16.82 16.17 38.93
C GLY A 48 16.20 14.85 38.49
N GLN A 49 15.12 14.94 37.72
CA GLN A 49 14.83 13.99 36.66
C GLN A 49 14.60 14.76 35.37
N GLU A 50 15.49 14.60 34.38
CA GLU A 50 15.23 15.04 33.01
C GLU A 50 14.05 14.24 32.46
N ARG A 51 12.87 14.85 32.50
CA ARG A 51 11.78 14.49 31.58
C ARG A 51 11.90 15.41 30.39
N GLU A 52 12.33 14.87 29.25
CA GLU A 52 12.21 15.55 27.97
C GLU A 52 10.72 15.83 27.71
N THR A 53 10.33 17.08 27.90
CA THR A 53 8.99 17.56 27.57
C THR A 53 8.99 17.92 26.08
N ILE A 54 8.26 17.12 25.29
CA ILE A 54 8.07 17.33 23.86
C ILE A 54 7.08 18.50 23.65
N ALA A 55 7.52 19.74 23.84
CA ALA A 55 6.79 20.92 23.37
C ALA A 55 7.68 22.17 23.33
N CYS A 56 8.65 22.22 22.41
CA CYS A 56 9.30 23.49 22.06
C CYS A 56 8.77 23.97 20.70
N GLY A 57 7.51 24.39 20.69
CA GLY A 57 6.89 25.08 19.56
C GLY A 57 6.75 26.56 19.87
N ARG A 58 7.19 27.45 18.96
CA ARG A 58 6.91 28.88 19.06
C ARG A 58 5.41 29.06 18.84
N ALA A 59 4.70 29.68 19.79
CA ALA A 59 3.30 30.01 19.61
C ALA A 59 3.17 31.18 18.62
N ILE A 60 2.40 30.99 17.56
CA ILE A 60 2.09 32.02 16.56
C ILE A 60 0.66 32.48 16.84
N THR A 61 0.46 33.78 16.93
CA THR A 61 -0.90 34.35 17.01
C THR A 61 -1.36 34.63 15.59
N THR A 62 -2.42 33.95 15.16
CA THR A 62 -3.05 34.20 13.85
C THR A 62 -3.74 35.58 13.88
N SER A 63 -3.98 36.17 12.71
CA SER A 63 -4.70 37.46 12.54
C SER A 63 -6.02 37.53 13.32
N ASP A 64 -6.65 36.37 13.55
CA ASP A 64 -7.92 36.24 14.27
C ASP A 64 -7.75 36.19 15.81
N GLY A 65 -6.56 36.52 16.33
CA GLY A 65 -6.25 36.51 17.77
C GLY A 65 -6.06 35.12 18.39
N LYS A 66 -6.19 34.05 17.60
CA LYS A 66 -6.03 32.66 18.07
C LYS A 66 -4.55 32.31 18.18
N ARG A 67 -4.11 31.87 19.38
CA ARG A 67 -2.75 31.37 19.61
C ARG A 67 -2.65 29.92 19.16
N VAL A 68 -1.79 29.65 18.19
CA VAL A 68 -1.51 28.30 17.67
C VAL A 68 -0.08 27.93 18.03
N ALA A 69 0.10 26.84 18.77
CA ALA A 69 1.42 26.28 19.03
C ALA A 69 1.83 25.39 17.85
N VAL A 70 2.88 25.76 17.13
CA VAL A 70 3.43 24.93 16.06
C VAL A 70 4.47 23.98 16.66
N CYS A 71 4.07 22.73 16.91
CA CYS A 71 5.01 21.68 17.28
C CYS A 71 5.86 21.30 16.07
N ARG A 72 7.12 21.75 16.03
CA ARG A 72 8.11 21.19 15.09
C ARG A 72 8.50 19.81 15.58
N VAL A 73 7.87 18.79 15.03
CA VAL A 73 8.33 17.41 15.17
C VAL A 73 9.63 17.29 14.37
N LYS A 74 10.75 17.02 15.04
CA LYS A 74 11.96 16.58 14.33
C LYS A 74 11.67 15.19 13.78
N PRO A 75 11.68 14.97 12.45
CA PRO A 75 11.50 13.63 11.92
C PRO A 75 12.61 12.74 12.46
N SER A 76 12.26 11.56 12.98
CA SER A 76 13.27 10.58 13.38
C SER A 76 14.13 10.22 12.16
N LYS A 77 15.42 9.95 12.37
CA LYS A 77 16.37 9.65 11.27
C LYS A 77 16.05 8.37 10.48
N ARG A 78 15.05 7.58 10.88
CA ARG A 78 14.62 6.36 10.18
C ARG A 78 13.26 6.62 9.54
N SER A 79 13.26 6.98 8.26
CA SER A 79 12.03 7.00 7.47
C SER A 79 11.60 5.56 7.20
N LEU A 80 10.46 5.14 7.76
CA LEU A 80 9.83 3.88 7.38
C LEU A 80 8.97 4.15 6.15
N ILE A 81 9.35 3.57 5.01
CA ILE A 81 8.68 3.80 3.74
C ILE A 81 7.86 2.56 3.41
N PRO A 82 6.51 2.65 3.38
CA PRO A 82 5.70 1.50 3.00
C PRO A 82 5.94 1.10 1.55
N PRO A 83 5.84 -0.20 1.23
CA PRO A 83 5.80 -0.64 -0.16
C PRO A 83 4.68 0.07 -0.93
N PRO A 84 4.81 0.22 -2.26
CA PRO A 84 3.70 0.72 -3.06
C PRO A 84 2.45 -0.14 -2.88
N ASN A 85 1.28 0.50 -2.93
CA ASN A 85 -0.02 -0.15 -2.74
C ASN A 85 -0.15 -0.93 -1.40
N PHE A 86 0.65 -0.58 -0.39
CA PHE A 86 0.57 -1.18 0.94
C PHE A 86 -0.74 -0.81 1.63
N GLY A 87 -1.35 -1.80 2.28
CA GLY A 87 -2.55 -1.62 3.09
C GLY A 87 -2.66 -2.72 4.14
N ILE A 88 -3.34 -2.38 5.23
CA ILE A 88 -3.75 -3.35 6.25
C ILE A 88 -5.12 -3.88 5.83
N VAL A 89 -5.24 -5.20 5.68
CA VAL A 89 -6.52 -5.84 5.34
C VAL A 89 -7.26 -6.19 6.63
N GLU A 90 -6.56 -6.87 7.54
CA GLU A 90 -6.99 -7.23 8.89
C GLU A 90 -5.80 -7.18 9.85
N GLU A 91 -6.03 -7.35 11.14
CA GLU A 91 -4.96 -7.49 12.12
C GLU A 91 -4.05 -8.68 11.76
N GLY A 92 -2.76 -8.41 11.54
CA GLY A 92 -1.81 -9.43 11.10
C GLY A 92 -1.94 -9.85 9.64
N LEU A 93 -2.81 -9.24 8.83
CA LEU A 93 -2.93 -9.48 7.39
C LEU A 93 -2.70 -8.19 6.60
N TYR A 94 -1.65 -8.19 5.79
CA TYR A 94 -1.23 -7.05 5.00
C TYR A 94 -1.30 -7.36 3.51
N ARG A 95 -1.46 -6.31 2.70
CA ARG A 95 -1.35 -6.38 1.24
C ARG A 95 -0.33 -5.37 0.73
N SER A 96 0.33 -5.65 -0.38
CA SER A 96 1.18 -4.66 -1.07
C SER A 96 1.51 -5.04 -2.52
N SER A 97 2.18 -4.15 -3.24
CA SER A 97 3.03 -4.53 -4.39
C SER A 97 4.28 -5.27 -3.92
N GLN A 98 5.11 -5.71 -4.87
CA GLN A 98 6.42 -6.27 -4.55
C GLN A 98 7.25 -5.25 -3.73
N PRO A 99 7.72 -5.63 -2.53
CA PRO A 99 8.59 -4.77 -1.72
C PRO A 99 9.99 -4.60 -2.33
N THR A 100 10.59 -3.44 -2.06
CA THR A 100 11.99 -3.14 -2.43
C THR A 100 12.82 -2.90 -1.17
N GLU A 101 14.15 -2.79 -1.32
CA GLU A 101 15.08 -2.59 -0.20
C GLU A 101 14.74 -1.37 0.67
N ALA A 102 14.21 -0.30 0.05
CA ALA A 102 13.77 0.89 0.77
C ALA A 102 12.60 0.61 1.74
N ASN A 103 11.86 -0.47 1.53
CA ASN A 103 10.67 -0.83 2.31
C ASN A 103 10.95 -1.85 3.43
N PHE A 104 12.07 -2.58 3.34
CA PHE A 104 12.45 -3.62 4.29
C PHE A 104 12.46 -3.13 5.76
N PRO A 105 12.91 -1.91 6.09
CA PRO A 105 12.84 -1.42 7.46
C PRO A 105 11.43 -1.35 8.05
N LEU A 106 10.39 -1.17 7.21
CA LEU A 106 9.00 -1.23 7.68
C LEU A 106 8.58 -2.68 7.88
N LEU A 107 8.91 -3.57 6.93
CA LEU A 107 8.57 -4.99 7.03
C LEU A 107 9.19 -5.65 8.28
N ASP A 108 10.37 -5.20 8.69
CA ASP A 108 11.01 -5.57 9.96
C ASP A 108 10.14 -5.26 11.18
N LYS A 109 9.39 -4.16 11.12
CA LYS A 109 8.48 -3.77 12.20
C LYS A 109 7.21 -4.60 12.23
N LEU A 110 6.79 -5.13 11.08
CA LEU A 110 5.62 -6.00 10.98
C LEU A 110 5.94 -7.43 11.45
N ALA A 111 7.22 -7.81 11.49
CA ALA A 111 7.67 -9.15 11.88
C ALA A 111 6.90 -10.26 11.14
N LEU A 112 6.85 -10.13 9.81
CA LEU A 112 6.12 -11.06 8.95
C LEU A 112 6.63 -12.49 9.15
N ARG A 113 5.70 -13.44 9.24
CA ARG A 113 5.98 -14.87 9.28
C ARG A 113 5.86 -15.51 7.92
N THR A 114 4.86 -15.08 7.16
CA THR A 114 4.50 -15.69 5.88
C THR A 114 4.29 -14.62 4.81
N VAL A 115 4.76 -14.90 3.59
CA VAL A 115 4.52 -14.09 2.39
C VAL A 115 3.86 -14.96 1.34
N ILE A 116 2.72 -14.50 0.81
CA ILE A 116 2.00 -15.14 -0.28
C ILE A 116 2.28 -14.37 -1.57
N TRP A 117 3.01 -15.00 -2.49
CA TRP A 117 3.37 -14.43 -3.78
C TRP A 117 2.48 -14.97 -4.88
N LEU A 118 1.71 -14.06 -5.49
CA LEU A 118 0.67 -14.39 -6.46
C LEU A 118 1.07 -14.04 -7.90
N ALA A 119 2.34 -13.77 -8.21
CA ALA A 119 2.77 -13.51 -9.59
C ALA A 119 3.39 -14.77 -10.22
N PRO A 120 3.25 -14.97 -11.53
CA PRO A 120 3.86 -16.11 -12.20
C PRO A 120 5.37 -15.99 -12.31
N GLU A 121 5.84 -14.77 -12.54
CA GLU A 121 7.25 -14.44 -12.46
C GLU A 121 7.80 -14.63 -11.05
N GLU A 122 9.05 -15.07 -10.94
CA GLU A 122 9.74 -15.09 -9.66
C GLU A 122 9.88 -13.67 -9.10
N ALA A 123 9.87 -13.56 -7.77
CA ALA A 123 10.15 -12.30 -7.12
C ALA A 123 11.59 -11.81 -7.39
N ASN A 124 11.80 -10.49 -7.31
CA ASN A 124 13.13 -9.90 -7.43
C ASN A 124 14.10 -10.47 -6.39
N GLU A 125 15.36 -10.62 -6.81
CA GLU A 125 16.41 -11.22 -5.99
C GLU A 125 16.58 -10.56 -4.60
N PRO A 126 16.55 -9.21 -4.46
CA PRO A 126 16.65 -8.57 -3.15
C PRO A 126 15.52 -8.97 -2.19
N PHE A 127 14.30 -9.13 -2.68
CA PHE A 127 13.17 -9.52 -1.84
C PHE A 127 13.26 -11.00 -1.45
N ARG A 128 13.69 -11.87 -2.36
CA ARG A 128 13.94 -13.29 -2.03
C ARG A 128 15.03 -13.44 -0.99
N ASN A 129 16.11 -12.67 -1.10
CA ASN A 129 17.19 -12.67 -0.11
C ASN A 129 16.68 -12.16 1.24
N TYR A 130 15.91 -11.07 1.26
CA TYR A 130 15.27 -10.56 2.47
C TYR A 130 14.40 -11.60 3.18
N ILE A 131 13.59 -12.36 2.42
CA ILE A 131 12.73 -13.43 2.94
C ILE A 131 13.59 -14.54 3.57
N LYS A 132 14.64 -14.98 2.87
CA LYS A 132 15.57 -16.01 3.36
C LYS A 132 16.29 -15.57 4.63
N ASP A 133 16.82 -14.34 4.66
CA ASP A 133 17.58 -13.81 5.78
C ASP A 133 16.77 -13.72 7.08
N ARG A 134 15.45 -13.59 6.96
CA ARG A 134 14.51 -13.47 8.09
C ARG A 134 13.73 -14.74 8.38
N ASN A 135 14.04 -15.84 7.68
CA ASN A 135 13.34 -17.11 7.78
C ASN A 135 11.81 -16.97 7.61
N ILE A 136 11.39 -16.14 6.66
CA ILE A 136 9.99 -15.94 6.31
C ILE A 136 9.56 -17.06 5.34
N THR A 137 8.42 -17.68 5.60
CA THR A 137 7.88 -18.71 4.70
C THR A 137 7.29 -18.06 3.45
N LEU A 138 7.81 -18.39 2.27
CA LEU A 138 7.30 -17.89 0.98
C LEU A 138 6.44 -18.96 0.30
N HIS A 139 5.16 -18.66 0.10
CA HIS A 139 4.26 -19.48 -0.72
C HIS A 139 4.09 -18.83 -2.10
N HIS A 140 4.67 -19.45 -3.13
CA HIS A 140 4.54 -19.01 -4.52
C HIS A 140 3.42 -19.82 -5.20
N LEU A 141 2.19 -19.30 -5.16
CA LEU A 141 1.01 -20.05 -5.59
C LEU A 141 0.72 -19.96 -7.10
N ALA A 142 1.28 -18.95 -7.79
CA ALA A 142 1.09 -18.76 -9.22
C ALA A 142 2.26 -19.29 -10.09
N ALA A 143 3.12 -20.16 -9.53
CA ALA A 143 4.34 -20.62 -10.18
C ALA A 143 4.09 -21.54 -11.39
N ASP A 144 2.98 -22.27 -11.40
CA ASP A 144 2.68 -23.22 -12.46
C ASP A 144 2.34 -22.52 -13.78
N GLU A 145 2.96 -22.95 -14.87
CA GLU A 145 2.77 -22.35 -16.22
C GLU A 145 1.30 -22.33 -16.66
N PHE A 146 0.51 -23.31 -16.21
CA PHE A 146 -0.93 -23.34 -16.46
C PHE A 146 -1.67 -22.24 -15.69
N ALA A 147 -1.36 -22.07 -14.40
CA ALA A 147 -1.93 -21.02 -13.54
C ALA A 147 -1.44 -19.61 -13.93
N ALA A 148 -0.24 -19.51 -14.49
CA ALA A 148 0.36 -18.26 -14.97
C ALA A 148 -0.36 -17.65 -16.18
N SER A 149 -1.06 -18.47 -16.96
CA SER A 149 -1.74 -18.06 -18.19
C SER A 149 -3.11 -17.40 -17.95
N TYR A 150 -3.71 -17.59 -16.77
CA TYR A 150 -5.02 -17.06 -16.44
C TYR A 150 -4.93 -15.72 -15.71
N ASP A 151 -5.65 -14.74 -16.23
CA ASP A 151 -5.97 -13.49 -15.55
C ASP A 151 -7.47 -13.24 -15.74
N PRO A 152 -8.30 -13.40 -14.69
CA PRO A 152 -7.98 -13.54 -13.26
C PRO A 152 -7.32 -14.89 -12.87
N LEU A 153 -6.80 -14.96 -11.63
CA LEU A 153 -6.24 -16.18 -11.02
C LEU A 153 -7.23 -17.37 -11.12
N SER A 154 -6.70 -18.59 -11.17
CA SER A 154 -7.54 -19.79 -11.05
C SER A 154 -8.21 -19.86 -9.67
N GLU A 155 -9.40 -20.44 -9.61
CA GLU A 155 -10.14 -20.66 -8.37
C GLU A 155 -9.32 -21.46 -7.35
N GLU A 156 -8.62 -22.50 -7.80
CA GLU A 156 -7.71 -23.30 -6.98
C GLU A 156 -6.62 -22.45 -6.30
N THR A 157 -6.00 -21.52 -7.03
CA THR A 157 -4.97 -20.62 -6.47
C THR A 157 -5.57 -19.72 -5.39
N VAL A 158 -6.80 -19.26 -5.58
CA VAL A 158 -7.51 -18.42 -4.61
C VAL A 158 -7.87 -19.20 -3.36
N LEU A 159 -8.36 -20.44 -3.51
CA LEU A 159 -8.65 -21.34 -2.38
C LEU A 159 -7.39 -21.60 -1.55
N GLN A 160 -6.28 -22.00 -2.18
CA GLN A 160 -5.00 -22.21 -1.49
C GLN A 160 -4.51 -20.96 -0.77
N ALA A 161 -4.68 -19.77 -1.38
CA ALA A 161 -4.31 -18.51 -0.73
C ALA A 161 -5.17 -18.24 0.50
N LEU A 162 -6.47 -18.51 0.42
CA LEU A 162 -7.40 -18.30 1.53
C LEU A 162 -7.16 -19.29 2.67
N ASP A 163 -6.85 -20.56 2.37
CA ASP A 163 -6.47 -21.55 3.39
C ASP A 163 -5.25 -21.09 4.21
N LEU A 164 -4.22 -20.55 3.53
CA LEU A 164 -3.05 -19.99 4.21
C LEU A 164 -3.38 -18.75 5.04
N ILE A 165 -4.31 -17.91 4.57
CA ILE A 165 -4.73 -16.69 5.26
C ILE A 165 -5.56 -17.02 6.51
N LEU A 166 -6.40 -18.04 6.44
CA LEU A 166 -7.30 -18.43 7.54
C LEU A 166 -6.58 -19.20 8.64
N ASP A 167 -5.40 -19.76 8.36
CA ASP A 167 -4.58 -20.40 9.38
C ASP A 167 -3.88 -19.35 10.27
N PRO A 168 -4.23 -19.27 11.58
CA PRO A 168 -3.61 -18.32 12.51
C PRO A 168 -2.11 -18.58 12.70
N THR A 169 -1.63 -19.78 12.35
CA THR A 169 -0.21 -20.12 12.35
C THR A 169 0.55 -19.59 11.13
N ASN A 170 -0.05 -18.75 10.29
CA ASN A 170 0.69 -18.02 9.27
C ASN A 170 0.80 -16.53 9.57
N ALA A 171 0.02 -16.01 10.53
CA ALA A 171 0.06 -14.60 10.92
C ALA A 171 1.39 -14.23 11.62
N PRO A 172 1.98 -13.05 11.33
CA PRO A 172 1.51 -12.03 10.38
C PRO A 172 1.85 -12.34 8.91
N ILE A 173 0.88 -12.14 7.99
CA ILE A 173 0.95 -12.49 6.56
C ILE A 173 1.03 -11.24 5.69
N LEU A 174 1.87 -11.27 4.65
CA LEU A 174 1.84 -10.31 3.55
C LEU A 174 1.40 -10.98 2.25
N VAL A 175 0.30 -10.51 1.66
CA VAL A 175 -0.17 -10.93 0.33
C VAL A 175 0.29 -9.92 -0.71
N CYS A 176 1.10 -10.35 -1.67
CA CYS A 176 1.58 -9.46 -2.71
C CYS A 176 1.69 -10.12 -4.09
N CYS A 177 1.59 -9.28 -5.12
CA CYS A 177 1.95 -9.60 -6.49
C CYS A 177 2.81 -8.45 -7.02
N GLY A 178 3.26 -8.49 -8.29
CA GLY A 178 4.11 -7.45 -8.88
C GLY A 178 3.66 -6.01 -8.54
N GLN A 179 2.41 -5.66 -8.80
CA GLN A 179 1.85 -4.32 -8.50
C GLN A 179 0.89 -4.27 -7.31
N GLY A 180 0.53 -5.42 -6.72
CA GLY A 180 -0.44 -5.49 -5.61
C GLY A 180 -1.87 -5.06 -6.00
N ARG A 181 -2.20 -5.13 -7.30
CA ARG A 181 -3.50 -4.67 -7.86
C ARG A 181 -4.45 -5.84 -8.07
N HIS A 182 -4.36 -6.51 -9.22
CA HIS A 182 -5.37 -7.47 -9.70
C HIS A 182 -5.37 -8.77 -8.91
N ARG A 183 -4.27 -9.53 -8.94
CA ARG A 183 -4.18 -10.85 -8.29
C ARG A 183 -4.36 -10.78 -6.78
N THR A 184 -3.63 -9.87 -6.13
CA THR A 184 -3.84 -9.55 -4.70
C THR A 184 -5.26 -9.06 -4.43
N GLY A 185 -5.80 -8.16 -5.26
CA GLY A 185 -7.15 -7.64 -5.11
C GLY A 185 -8.23 -8.71 -5.25
N THR A 186 -8.05 -9.70 -6.12
CA THR A 186 -8.96 -10.84 -6.27
C THR A 186 -8.98 -11.70 -5.00
N VAL A 187 -7.82 -12.09 -4.47
CA VAL A 187 -7.75 -12.88 -3.23
C VAL A 187 -8.39 -12.12 -2.05
N ILE A 188 -8.04 -10.83 -1.88
CA ILE A 188 -8.63 -10.01 -0.82
C ILE A 188 -10.14 -9.81 -1.05
N GLY A 189 -10.59 -9.66 -2.29
CA GLY A 189 -12.01 -9.56 -2.62
C GLY A 189 -12.79 -10.82 -2.26
N CYS A 190 -12.24 -12.00 -2.53
CA CYS A 190 -12.82 -13.27 -2.11
C CYS A 190 -12.83 -13.42 -0.58
N LEU A 191 -11.77 -12.97 0.11
CA LEU A 191 -11.76 -12.91 1.57
C LEU A 191 -12.89 -12.02 2.12
N ARG A 192 -13.12 -10.82 1.54
CA ARG A 192 -14.23 -9.95 1.96
C ARG A 192 -15.59 -10.59 1.75
N LYS A 193 -15.77 -11.36 0.66
CA LYS A 193 -16.98 -12.16 0.46
C LYS A 193 -17.17 -13.22 1.55
N LEU A 194 -16.09 -13.92 1.93
CA LEU A 194 -16.12 -14.87 3.04
C LEU A 194 -16.47 -14.19 4.37
N GLN A 195 -16.04 -12.94 4.56
CA GLN A 195 -16.43 -12.10 5.69
C GLN A 195 -17.86 -11.53 5.58
N HIS A 196 -18.65 -11.96 4.58
CA HIS A 196 -20.01 -11.49 4.31
C HIS A 196 -20.12 -9.97 4.07
N TRP A 197 -19.10 -9.35 3.49
CA TRP A 197 -19.21 -7.95 3.04
C TRP A 197 -20.20 -7.82 1.89
N ALA A 198 -20.87 -6.67 1.80
CA ALA A 198 -21.67 -6.34 0.63
C ALA A 198 -20.79 -6.29 -0.62
N LEU A 199 -21.24 -6.90 -1.73
CA LEU A 199 -20.48 -6.94 -2.98
C LEU A 199 -20.04 -5.55 -3.44
N THR A 200 -20.90 -4.54 -3.27
CA THR A 200 -20.57 -3.14 -3.59
C THR A 200 -19.36 -2.64 -2.80
N ALA A 201 -19.29 -2.90 -1.49
CA ALA A 201 -18.16 -2.52 -0.65
C ALA A 201 -16.88 -3.27 -1.05
N THR A 202 -16.99 -4.56 -1.34
CA THR A 202 -15.88 -5.40 -1.80
C THR A 202 -15.29 -4.88 -3.12
N LEU A 203 -16.13 -4.59 -4.11
CA LEU A 203 -15.69 -4.08 -5.41
C LEU A 203 -15.11 -2.66 -5.30
N GLU A 204 -15.64 -1.81 -4.42
CA GLU A 204 -15.06 -0.49 -4.15
C GLU A 204 -13.67 -0.57 -3.51
N GLU A 205 -13.44 -1.51 -2.57
CA GLU A 205 -12.10 -1.77 -2.04
C GLU A 205 -11.15 -2.21 -3.17
N TYR A 206 -11.58 -3.16 -4.00
CA TYR A 206 -10.80 -3.63 -5.16
C TYR A 206 -10.43 -2.47 -6.10
N ARG A 207 -11.40 -1.64 -6.51
CA ARG A 207 -11.19 -0.49 -7.41
C ARG A 207 -10.22 0.51 -6.84
N ARG A 208 -10.29 0.78 -5.53
CA ARG A 208 -9.37 1.70 -4.84
C ARG A 208 -7.91 1.26 -4.99
N TYR A 209 -7.62 -0.03 -4.84
CA TYR A 209 -6.26 -0.56 -5.00
C TYR A 209 -5.87 -0.79 -6.46
N ALA A 210 -6.82 -1.11 -7.34
CA ALA A 210 -6.58 -1.26 -8.78
C ALA A 210 -6.32 0.10 -9.46
N GLY A 211 -6.85 1.19 -8.92
CA GLY A 211 -6.71 2.55 -9.43
C GLY A 211 -7.24 2.68 -10.86
N PRO A 212 -6.55 3.37 -11.79
CA PRO A 212 -7.03 3.53 -13.17
C PRO A 212 -6.97 2.24 -14.01
N LYS A 213 -6.44 1.14 -13.46
CA LYS A 213 -6.25 -0.13 -14.17
C LYS A 213 -7.27 -1.19 -13.73
N VAL A 214 -8.48 -0.80 -13.36
CA VAL A 214 -9.56 -1.75 -13.00
C VAL A 214 -9.81 -2.73 -14.15
N ARG A 215 -10.02 -3.99 -13.82
CA ARG A 215 -10.35 -5.05 -14.79
C ARG A 215 -11.68 -5.70 -14.42
N VAL A 216 -12.63 -5.62 -15.34
CA VAL A 216 -13.98 -6.19 -15.14
C VAL A 216 -13.92 -7.70 -14.91
N GLY A 217 -12.98 -8.42 -15.55
CA GLY A 217 -12.80 -9.86 -15.33
C GLY A 217 -12.48 -10.23 -13.88
N ASN A 218 -11.73 -9.39 -13.16
CA ASN A 218 -11.49 -9.62 -11.73
C ASN A 218 -12.71 -9.31 -10.86
N GLU A 219 -13.51 -8.29 -11.23
CA GLU A 219 -14.77 -7.99 -10.52
C GLU A 219 -15.79 -9.12 -10.67
N GLN A 220 -15.95 -9.62 -11.90
CA GLN A 220 -16.81 -10.76 -12.21
C GLN A 220 -16.36 -12.02 -11.48
N PHE A 221 -15.04 -12.27 -11.41
CA PHE A 221 -14.51 -13.39 -10.64
C PHE A 221 -14.88 -13.27 -9.17
N ILE A 222 -14.66 -12.10 -8.55
CA ILE A 222 -15.02 -11.87 -7.16
C ILE A 222 -16.52 -12.13 -6.97
N GLU A 223 -17.38 -11.57 -7.83
CA GLU A 223 -18.83 -11.76 -7.78
C GLU A 223 -19.24 -13.24 -7.84
N GLN A 224 -18.65 -14.01 -8.76
CA GLN A 224 -19.01 -15.41 -9.03
C GLN A 224 -18.34 -16.43 -8.11
N PHE A 225 -17.29 -16.05 -7.38
CA PHE A 225 -16.55 -16.96 -6.50
C PHE A 225 -17.46 -17.63 -5.46
N ASP A 226 -17.44 -18.96 -5.41
CA ASP A 226 -18.23 -19.73 -4.45
C ASP A 226 -17.50 -19.83 -3.10
N VAL A 227 -18.09 -19.23 -2.06
CA VAL A 227 -17.50 -19.20 -0.72
C VAL A 227 -17.70 -20.51 0.04
N ASP A 228 -18.67 -21.34 -0.39
CA ASP A 228 -19.00 -22.60 0.30
C ASP A 228 -17.92 -23.67 0.11
N LEU A 229 -16.98 -23.43 -0.82
CA LEU A 229 -15.80 -24.28 -1.03
C LEU A 229 -14.76 -24.15 0.08
N ILE A 230 -14.86 -23.13 0.94
CA ILE A 230 -13.86 -22.83 1.97
C ILE A 230 -14.32 -23.38 3.32
N VAL A 231 -13.47 -24.21 3.94
CA VAL A 231 -13.69 -24.67 5.31
C VAL A 231 -13.06 -23.69 6.29
N VAL A 232 -13.88 -22.86 6.93
CA VAL A 232 -13.40 -21.92 7.94
C VAL A 232 -13.03 -22.69 9.22
N PRO A 233 -11.78 -22.58 9.72
CA PRO A 233 -11.40 -23.23 10.96
C PRO A 233 -12.23 -22.69 12.15
N PRO A 234 -12.56 -23.53 13.14
CA PRO A 234 -13.31 -23.09 14.30
C PRO A 234 -12.51 -21.99 15.04
N PRO A 235 -13.20 -21.01 15.64
CA PRO A 235 -12.53 -19.96 16.39
C PRO A 235 -11.70 -20.56 17.53
N PRO A 236 -10.56 -19.96 17.89
CA PRO A 236 -9.76 -20.44 19.00
C PRO A 236 -10.59 -20.45 20.28
N ALA A 237 -10.45 -21.52 21.07
CA ALA A 237 -11.18 -21.64 22.33
C ALA A 237 -10.93 -20.41 23.21
N SER A 238 -11.99 -19.77 23.70
CA SER A 238 -11.88 -18.64 24.61
C SER A 238 -11.05 -19.04 25.84
N PRO A 239 -10.10 -18.22 26.31
CA PRO A 239 -9.37 -18.52 27.53
C PRO A 239 -10.35 -18.70 28.68
N ASN A 240 -10.32 -19.86 29.34
CA ASN A 240 -11.18 -20.15 30.47
C ASN A 240 -10.93 -19.09 31.55
N PRO A 241 -11.98 -18.41 32.08
CA PRO A 241 -11.83 -17.35 33.08
C PRO A 241 -11.37 -17.84 34.47
N GLY A 242 -10.75 -19.02 34.58
CA GLY A 242 -10.44 -19.69 35.84
C GLY A 242 -8.99 -20.13 36.04
N SER A 243 -8.06 -19.86 35.12
CA SER A 243 -6.64 -20.21 35.30
C SER A 243 -5.79 -18.97 35.58
N SER A 244 -6.08 -18.28 36.68
CA SER A 244 -5.08 -17.46 37.37
C SER A 244 -4.45 -18.32 38.45
N SER A 245 -3.29 -18.88 38.16
CA SER A 245 -2.37 -19.44 39.16
C SER A 245 -1.64 -18.33 39.91
#